data_AF-A0A538QA12-F1
#
_entry.id   AF-A0A538QA12-F1
#
_cell.length_a   1.000
_cell.length_b   1.000
_cell.length_c   1.000
_cell.angle_alpha   90.00
_cell.angle_beta   90.00
_cell.angle_gamma   90.00
#
_symmetry.space_group_name_H-M   'P 1'
#
loop_
_entity.id
_entity.type
_entity.pdbx_description
1 polymer ?
#
loop_
_entity_poly.entity_id
_entity_poly.type
_entity_poly.pdbx_seq_one_letter_code
_entity_poly.pdbx_strand_id
1 'polypeptide(L)'
;MPDDVRWLRIQMWKPVREVFQAADELFAEAERLRTAAEAEVAAPPGGPAAPPRKPAPPPGAPAAYQRRRRAVREAIEIELDPVLTDQLGPWQKHACVTAIVSFIDEREQVALGALADTWRVPLLQTELLEIDDGGDRCFTQLADLLARADVHELVFEIHLLCLRAGFVGRYAGRRHELDKITGSVIERLRYYLPHRTAAPGPPPPPPPSRGRVGFIGFPLRYYLAASAIALGLFAALRLVSAREVARSNLAEYCHYHDEGGAP
;
A
#
# COMPACT_ATOMS: atom_id res chain seq x y z
N MET A 1 -19.74 -37.10 -0.74
CA MET A 1 -20.39 -35.94 -1.41
C MET A 1 -20.08 -34.59 -0.76
N PRO A 2 -20.04 -34.40 0.57
CA PRO A 2 -19.54 -33.15 1.16
C PRO A 2 -18.04 -32.93 0.95
N ASP A 3 -17.26 -34.02 0.87
CA ASP A 3 -15.81 -33.96 0.73
C ASP A 3 -15.38 -33.47 -0.67
N ASP A 4 -16.08 -33.84 -1.74
CA ASP A 4 -15.70 -33.48 -3.12
C ASP A 4 -15.80 -31.97 -3.38
N VAL A 5 -16.85 -31.31 -2.86
CA VAL A 5 -17.03 -29.85 -2.96
C VAL A 5 -15.95 -29.11 -2.17
N ARG A 6 -15.59 -29.62 -0.99
CA ARG A 6 -14.53 -29.05 -0.16
C ARG A 6 -13.17 -29.19 -0.85
N TRP A 7 -12.89 -30.35 -1.45
CA TRP A 7 -11.66 -30.59 -2.21
C TRP A 7 -11.56 -29.67 -3.42
N LEU A 8 -12.64 -29.54 -4.20
CA LEU A 8 -12.69 -28.64 -5.36
C LEU A 8 -12.36 -27.20 -4.95
N ARG A 9 -12.98 -26.71 -3.88
CA ARG A 9 -12.73 -25.36 -3.36
C ARG A 9 -11.29 -25.18 -2.89
N ILE A 10 -10.68 -26.19 -2.25
CA ILE A 10 -9.26 -26.14 -1.87
C ILE A 10 -8.37 -26.03 -3.10
N GLN A 11 -8.67 -26.78 -4.17
CA GLN A 11 -7.92 -26.72 -5.42
C GLN A 11 -8.06 -25.35 -6.09
N MET A 12 -9.26 -24.77 -6.14
CA MET A 12 -9.48 -23.44 -6.71
C MET A 12 -8.75 -22.33 -5.96
N TRP A 13 -8.68 -22.43 -4.63
CA TRP A 13 -8.05 -21.42 -3.78
C TRP A 13 -6.53 -21.56 -3.68
N LYS A 14 -5.95 -22.70 -4.07
CA LYS A 14 -4.51 -22.93 -4.00
C LYS A 14 -3.74 -21.94 -4.91
N PRO A 15 -4.05 -21.81 -6.22
CA PRO A 15 -3.36 -20.85 -7.08
C PRO A 15 -3.55 -19.40 -6.63
N VAL A 16 -4.75 -19.03 -6.16
CA VAL A 16 -5.00 -17.67 -5.62
C VAL A 16 -4.05 -17.39 -4.45
N ARG A 17 -3.88 -18.35 -3.53
CA ARG A 17 -2.94 -18.21 -2.41
C ARG A 17 -1.50 -18.10 -2.88
N GLU A 18 -1.10 -18.87 -3.89
CA GLU A 18 0.26 -18.85 -4.44
C GLU A 18 0.58 -17.49 -5.07
N VAL A 19 -0.36 -16.89 -5.81
CA VAL A 19 -0.22 -15.52 -6.33
C VAL A 19 -0.04 -14.51 -5.20
N PHE A 20 -0.88 -14.55 -4.17
CA PHE A 20 -0.79 -13.62 -3.05
C PHE A 20 0.50 -13.82 -2.23
N GLN A 21 0.97 -15.05 -2.07
CA GLN A 21 2.25 -15.33 -1.42
C GLN A 21 3.42 -14.77 -2.24
N ALA A 22 3.43 -14.98 -3.56
CA ALA A 22 4.44 -14.40 -4.44
C ALA A 22 4.42 -12.86 -4.39
N ALA A 23 3.23 -12.26 -4.32
CA ALA A 23 3.05 -10.82 -4.18
C ALA A 23 3.58 -10.30 -2.84
N ASP A 24 3.31 -10.98 -1.73
CA ASP A 24 3.86 -10.62 -0.42
C ASP A 24 5.40 -10.66 -0.40
N GLU A 25 6.00 -11.67 -1.05
CA GLU A 25 7.45 -11.77 -1.20
C GLU A 25 8.04 -10.64 -2.06
N LEU A 26 7.32 -10.22 -3.11
CA LEU A 26 7.64 -9.06 -3.93
C LEU A 26 7.58 -7.76 -3.13
N PHE A 27 6.50 -7.54 -2.37
CA PHE A 27 6.35 -6.33 -1.55
C PHE A 27 7.40 -6.25 -0.45
N ALA A 28 7.73 -7.38 0.18
CA ALA A 28 8.79 -7.45 1.17
C ALA A 28 10.16 -7.09 0.58
N GLU A 29 10.46 -7.53 -0.65
CA GLU A 29 11.69 -7.14 -1.34
C GLU A 29 11.70 -5.66 -1.73
N ALA A 30 10.59 -5.14 -2.26
CA ALA A 30 10.45 -3.72 -2.59
C ALA A 30 10.69 -2.83 -1.37
N GLU A 31 10.06 -3.16 -0.24
CA GLU A 31 10.18 -2.41 1.01
C GLU A 31 11.59 -2.46 1.59
N ARG A 32 12.27 -3.61 1.51
CA ARG A 32 13.69 -3.74 1.88
C ARG A 32 14.56 -2.80 1.07
N LEU A 33 14.36 -2.76 -0.25
CA LEU A 33 15.14 -1.92 -1.16
C LEU A 33 14.85 -0.42 -0.95
N ARG A 34 13.58 -0.05 -0.73
CA ARG A 34 13.18 1.31 -0.36
C ARG A 34 13.86 1.76 0.93
N THR A 35 13.79 0.94 1.97
CA THR A 35 14.42 1.24 3.28
C THR A 35 15.94 1.37 3.14
N ALA A 36 16.58 0.50 2.35
CA ALA A 36 18.03 0.59 2.11
C ALA A 36 18.41 1.88 1.38
N ALA A 37 17.64 2.28 0.36
CA ALA A 37 17.87 3.52 -0.38
C ALA A 37 17.67 4.76 0.51
N GLU A 38 16.61 4.78 1.32
CA GLU A 38 16.35 5.87 2.28
C GLU A 38 17.46 6.00 3.33
N ALA A 39 17.99 4.87 3.83
CA ALA A 39 19.10 4.86 4.77
C ALA A 39 20.41 5.40 4.15
N GLU A 40 20.67 5.10 2.88
CA GLU A 40 21.82 5.64 2.15
C GLU A 40 21.73 7.16 1.96
N VAL A 41 20.52 7.68 1.68
CA VAL A 41 20.26 9.12 1.55
C VAL A 41 20.39 9.84 2.90
N ALA A 42 19.90 9.22 3.98
CA ALA A 42 19.94 9.79 5.34
C ALA A 42 21.34 9.79 5.98
N ALA A 43 22.29 9.02 5.44
CA ALA A 43 23.65 8.97 5.97
C ALA A 43 24.34 10.36 5.84
N PRO A 44 24.95 10.88 6.93
CA PRO A 44 25.58 12.19 6.91
C PRO A 44 26.66 12.25 5.82
N PRO A 45 26.85 13.41 5.16
CA PRO A 45 27.95 13.58 4.23
C PRO A 45 29.24 13.28 5.00
N GLY A 46 29.91 12.18 4.62
CA GLY A 46 31.12 11.77 5.30
C GLY A 46 32.13 12.90 5.29
N GLY A 47 32.87 13.05 6.39
CA GLY A 47 33.94 14.04 6.51
C GLY A 47 35.00 13.92 5.39
N PRO A 48 36.03 14.78 5.37
CA PRO A 48 36.90 15.05 4.21
C PRO A 48 37.72 13.86 3.65
N ALA A 49 37.51 12.63 4.13
CA ALA A 49 38.13 11.40 3.66
C ALA A 49 37.12 10.27 3.35
N ALA A 50 35.85 10.58 3.12
CA ALA A 50 34.87 9.58 2.70
C ALA A 50 35.20 9.09 1.27
N PRO A 51 35.25 7.77 1.02
CA PRO A 51 35.42 7.25 -0.35
C PRO A 51 34.29 7.78 -1.24
N PRO A 52 34.51 7.92 -2.56
CA PRO A 52 33.50 8.43 -3.48
C PRO A 52 32.21 7.64 -3.27
N ARG A 53 31.11 8.37 -2.99
CA ARG A 53 29.76 7.79 -2.95
C ARG A 53 29.59 6.97 -4.22
N LYS A 54 29.19 5.70 -4.08
CA LYS A 54 28.90 4.85 -5.22
C LYS A 54 27.93 5.60 -6.14
N PRO A 55 28.13 5.57 -7.46
CA PRO A 55 27.21 6.23 -8.37
C PRO A 55 25.80 5.74 -8.08
N ALA A 56 24.83 6.63 -8.26
CA ALA A 56 23.40 6.33 -8.11
C ALA A 56 23.09 4.96 -8.74
N PRO A 57 22.22 4.14 -8.10
CA PRO A 57 21.93 2.80 -8.58
C PRO A 57 21.61 2.85 -10.09
N PRO A 58 22.13 1.89 -10.87
CA PRO A 58 21.95 1.91 -12.32
C PRO A 58 20.46 1.97 -12.67
N PRO A 59 20.09 2.57 -13.81
CA PRO A 59 18.70 2.60 -14.24
C PRO A 59 18.16 1.17 -14.36
N GLY A 60 17.01 0.93 -13.73
CA GLY A 60 16.32 -0.36 -13.70
C GLY A 60 16.37 -1.06 -12.34
N ALA A 61 15.32 -1.83 -12.07
CA ALA A 61 15.17 -2.50 -10.80
C ALA A 61 16.22 -3.62 -10.60
N PRO A 62 16.68 -3.88 -9.36
CA PRO A 62 17.63 -4.95 -9.07
C PRO A 62 17.15 -6.32 -9.54
N ALA A 63 18.08 -7.19 -9.95
CA ALA A 63 17.76 -8.53 -10.44
C ALA A 63 16.97 -9.39 -9.44
N ALA A 64 17.19 -9.19 -8.14
CA ALA A 64 16.43 -9.88 -7.09
C ALA A 64 14.95 -9.51 -7.12
N TYR A 65 14.65 -8.21 -7.20
CA TYR A 65 13.29 -7.70 -7.37
C TYR A 65 12.65 -8.17 -8.68
N GLN A 66 13.38 -8.12 -9.81
CA GLN A 66 12.86 -8.60 -11.10
C GLN A 66 12.51 -10.10 -11.07
N ARG A 67 13.28 -10.92 -10.34
CA ARG A 67 12.94 -12.35 -10.12
C ARG A 67 11.64 -12.51 -9.35
N ARG A 68 11.41 -11.70 -8.29
CA ARG A 68 10.15 -11.72 -7.53
C ARG A 68 8.96 -11.31 -8.38
N ARG A 69 9.12 -10.24 -9.16
CA ARG A 69 8.07 -9.77 -10.07
C ARG A 69 7.73 -10.78 -11.15
N ARG A 70 8.75 -11.46 -11.71
CA ARG A 70 8.54 -12.59 -12.63
C ARG A 70 7.77 -13.74 -11.97
N ALA A 71 8.11 -14.11 -10.73
CA ALA A 71 7.41 -15.18 -10.01
C ALA A 71 5.93 -14.86 -9.79
N VAL A 72 5.58 -13.60 -9.52
CA VAL A 72 4.17 -13.15 -9.47
C VAL A 72 3.49 -13.35 -10.82
N ARG A 73 4.14 -12.92 -11.91
CA ARG A 73 3.61 -13.10 -13.27
C ARG A 73 3.36 -14.57 -13.59
N GLU A 74 4.35 -15.42 -13.35
CA GLU A 74 4.26 -16.87 -13.56
C GLU A 74 3.14 -17.49 -12.71
N ALA A 75 2.98 -17.09 -11.44
CA ALA A 75 1.88 -17.56 -10.61
C ALA A 75 0.50 -17.15 -11.18
N ILE A 76 0.39 -15.98 -11.81
CA ILE A 76 -0.86 -15.54 -12.45
C ILE A 76 -1.11 -16.32 -13.74
N GLU A 77 -0.15 -16.36 -14.66
CA GLU A 77 -0.31 -16.93 -16.00
C GLU A 77 -0.33 -18.46 -16.01
N ILE A 78 0.49 -19.11 -15.18
CA ILE A 78 0.70 -20.56 -15.22
C ILE A 78 -0.19 -21.28 -14.22
N GLU A 79 -0.35 -20.73 -13.01
CA GLU A 79 -1.09 -21.43 -11.95
C GLU A 79 -2.55 -20.97 -11.87
N LEU A 80 -2.80 -19.65 -11.88
CA LEU A 80 -4.13 -19.09 -11.67
C LEU A 80 -4.99 -19.08 -12.94
N ASP A 81 -4.44 -18.64 -14.07
CA ASP A 81 -5.18 -18.46 -15.32
C ASP A 81 -5.90 -19.72 -15.81
N PRO A 82 -5.28 -20.93 -15.80
CA PRO A 82 -5.97 -22.15 -16.21
C PRO A 82 -7.14 -22.49 -15.29
N VAL A 83 -6.96 -22.35 -13.97
CA VAL A 83 -8.01 -22.64 -12.99
C VAL A 83 -9.19 -21.69 -13.13
N LEU A 84 -8.95 -20.40 -13.40
CA LEU A 84 -10.05 -19.46 -13.67
C LEU A 84 -10.72 -19.74 -15.01
N THR A 85 -9.97 -20.16 -16.03
CA THR A 85 -10.52 -20.50 -17.35
C THR A 85 -11.45 -21.71 -17.29
N ASP A 86 -11.09 -22.72 -16.51
CA ASP A 86 -11.89 -23.94 -16.37
C ASP A 86 -13.19 -23.72 -15.58
N GLN A 87 -13.19 -22.76 -14.65
CA GLN A 87 -14.28 -22.56 -13.70
C GLN A 87 -15.18 -21.35 -14.01
N LEU A 88 -14.66 -20.35 -14.72
CA LEU A 88 -15.33 -19.08 -14.94
C LEU A 88 -15.50 -18.77 -16.43
N GLY A 89 -16.61 -18.13 -16.77
CA GLY A 89 -16.76 -17.53 -18.09
C GLY A 89 -15.69 -16.46 -18.34
N PRO A 90 -15.30 -16.19 -19.61
CA PRO A 90 -14.19 -15.30 -19.96
C PRO A 90 -14.25 -13.92 -19.30
N TRP A 91 -15.46 -13.36 -19.20
CA TRP A 91 -15.68 -12.04 -18.61
C TRP A 91 -15.50 -12.02 -17.08
N GLN A 92 -15.90 -13.09 -16.38
CA GLN A 92 -15.73 -13.24 -14.92
C GLN A 92 -14.27 -13.47 -14.59
N LYS A 93 -13.59 -14.33 -15.38
CA LYS A 93 -12.14 -14.52 -15.33
C LYS A 93 -11.42 -13.17 -15.45
N HIS A 94 -11.74 -12.40 -16.49
CA HIS A 94 -11.10 -11.11 -16.73
C HIS A 94 -11.30 -10.14 -15.56
N ALA A 95 -12.49 -10.10 -14.95
CA ALA A 95 -12.74 -9.29 -13.76
C ALA A 95 -11.90 -9.73 -12.54
N CYS A 96 -11.75 -11.05 -12.31
CA CYS A 96 -10.88 -11.57 -11.26
C CYS A 96 -9.41 -11.21 -11.47
N VAL A 97 -8.88 -11.40 -12.68
CA VAL A 97 -7.49 -11.08 -12.99
C VAL A 97 -7.25 -9.57 -12.90
N THR A 98 -8.18 -8.76 -13.41
CA THR A 98 -8.14 -7.29 -13.25
C THR A 98 -8.06 -6.89 -11.78
N ALA A 99 -8.91 -7.45 -10.91
CA ALA A 99 -8.89 -7.14 -9.49
C ALA A 99 -7.56 -7.49 -8.81
N ILE A 100 -7.03 -8.70 -9.08
CA ILE A 100 -5.78 -9.18 -8.49
C ILE A 100 -4.60 -8.32 -8.97
N VAL A 101 -4.47 -8.11 -10.27
CA VAL A 101 -3.35 -7.36 -10.86
C VAL A 101 -3.38 -5.90 -10.40
N SER A 102 -4.55 -5.25 -10.40
CA SER A 102 -4.70 -3.88 -9.93
C SER A 102 -4.33 -3.74 -8.45
N PHE A 103 -4.70 -4.72 -7.62
CA PHE A 103 -4.29 -4.76 -6.22
C PHE A 103 -2.77 -4.89 -6.10
N ILE A 104 -2.14 -5.79 -6.86
CA ILE A 104 -0.69 -5.99 -6.79
C ILE A 104 0.05 -4.72 -7.22
N ASP A 105 -0.37 -4.08 -8.31
CA ASP A 105 0.26 -2.84 -8.79
C ASP A 105 0.13 -1.71 -7.77
N GLU A 106 -1.04 -1.51 -7.16
CA GLU A 106 -1.24 -0.49 -6.12
C GLU A 106 -0.32 -0.74 -4.91
N ARG A 107 -0.23 -2.00 -4.46
CA ARG A 107 0.62 -2.38 -3.33
C ARG A 107 2.11 -2.32 -3.66
N GLU A 108 2.50 -2.68 -4.87
CA GLU A 108 3.88 -2.59 -5.37
C GLU A 108 4.33 -1.14 -5.42
N GLN A 109 3.52 -0.23 -5.95
CA GLN A 109 3.82 1.20 -5.97
C GLN A 109 3.99 1.76 -4.55
N VAL A 110 3.11 1.38 -3.62
CA VAL A 110 3.22 1.80 -2.21
C VAL A 110 4.51 1.26 -1.57
N ALA A 111 4.89 0.00 -1.84
CA ALA A 111 6.09 -0.62 -1.27
C ALA A 111 7.39 -0.04 -1.85
N LEU A 112 7.39 0.37 -3.12
CA LEU A 112 8.54 0.99 -3.78
C LEU A 112 8.71 2.47 -3.44
N GLY A 113 7.60 3.21 -3.28
CA GLY A 113 7.63 4.66 -3.13
C GLY A 113 8.35 5.34 -4.30
N ALA A 114 9.28 6.25 -4.01
CA ALA A 114 10.05 6.99 -5.02
C ALA A 114 10.94 6.10 -5.93
N LEU A 115 11.20 4.85 -5.53
CA LEU A 115 11.93 3.91 -6.39
C LEU A 115 11.13 3.48 -7.61
N ALA A 116 9.79 3.50 -7.55
CA ALA A 116 8.94 3.16 -8.69
C ALA A 116 9.22 4.08 -9.88
N ASP A 117 9.27 5.40 -9.63
CA ASP A 117 9.58 6.42 -10.64
C ASP A 117 11.02 6.31 -11.15
N THR A 118 11.96 6.03 -10.23
CA THR A 118 13.39 5.93 -10.53
C THR A 118 13.69 4.73 -11.44
N TRP A 119 13.10 3.59 -11.14
CA TRP A 119 13.31 2.35 -11.89
C TRP A 119 12.44 2.23 -13.13
N ARG A 120 11.39 3.06 -13.25
CA ARG A 120 10.41 3.03 -14.34
C ARG A 120 9.86 1.62 -14.56
N VAL A 121 9.52 0.94 -13.46
CA VAL A 121 8.96 -0.41 -13.54
C VAL A 121 7.58 -0.31 -14.19
N PRO A 122 7.33 -0.99 -15.32
CA PRO A 122 5.99 -1.02 -15.92
C PRO A 122 5.00 -1.69 -14.97
N LEU A 123 3.73 -1.32 -15.05
CA LEU A 123 2.67 -1.94 -14.24
C LEU A 123 2.32 -3.33 -14.78
N LEU A 124 2.00 -4.28 -13.90
CA LEU A 124 1.55 -5.62 -14.28
C LEU A 124 0.25 -5.54 -15.09
N GLN A 125 -0.65 -4.61 -14.77
CA GLN A 125 -1.89 -4.40 -15.54
C GLN A 125 -1.61 -3.99 -16.99
N THR A 126 -0.55 -3.23 -17.23
CA THR A 126 -0.16 -2.82 -18.58
C THR A 126 0.51 -3.97 -19.32
N GLU A 127 1.32 -4.77 -18.63
CA GLU A 127 2.00 -5.92 -19.23
C GLU A 127 1.05 -7.10 -19.53
N LEU A 128 0.09 -7.38 -18.63
CA LEU A 128 -0.76 -8.57 -18.69
C LEU A 128 -2.13 -8.33 -19.32
N LEU A 129 -2.66 -7.12 -19.14
CA LEU A 129 -4.05 -6.80 -19.51
C LEU A 129 -4.13 -5.64 -20.51
N GLU A 130 -3.01 -5.02 -20.86
CA GLU A 130 -2.95 -3.84 -21.74
C GLU A 130 -3.84 -2.68 -21.25
N ILE A 131 -3.97 -2.52 -19.94
CA ILE A 131 -4.71 -1.43 -19.30
C ILE A 131 -3.79 -0.63 -18.36
N ASP A 132 -4.19 0.58 -18.00
CA ASP A 132 -3.52 1.45 -17.02
C ASP A 132 -4.48 1.99 -15.93
N ASP A 133 -5.78 1.76 -16.10
CA ASP A 133 -6.88 2.25 -15.28
C ASP A 133 -7.55 1.13 -14.45
N GLY A 134 -6.81 0.08 -14.08
CA GLY A 134 -7.34 -1.09 -13.38
C GLY A 134 -8.03 -0.77 -12.04
N GLY A 135 -7.54 0.26 -11.34
CA GLY A 135 -8.18 0.79 -10.13
C GLY A 135 -9.61 1.30 -10.36
N ASP A 136 -9.91 1.87 -11.53
CA ASP A 136 -11.26 2.29 -11.91
C ASP A 136 -12.07 1.15 -12.51
N ARG A 137 -11.44 0.37 -13.39
CA ARG A 137 -12.08 -0.77 -14.06
C ARG A 137 -12.56 -1.82 -13.08
N CYS A 138 -11.76 -2.16 -12.07
CA CYS A 138 -12.13 -3.16 -11.06
C CYS A 138 -13.46 -2.81 -10.39
N PHE A 139 -13.66 -1.56 -9.98
CA PHE A 139 -14.91 -1.16 -9.33
C PHE A 139 -16.09 -0.99 -10.29
N THR A 140 -15.83 -0.63 -11.55
CA THR A 140 -16.86 -0.62 -12.60
C THR A 140 -17.33 -2.05 -12.88
N GLN A 141 -16.41 -2.99 -13.09
CA GLN A 141 -16.72 -4.41 -13.27
C GLN A 141 -17.41 -5.00 -12.04
N LEU A 142 -16.97 -4.64 -10.82
CA LEU A 142 -17.61 -5.11 -9.59
C LEU A 142 -19.05 -4.62 -9.44
N ALA A 143 -19.36 -3.39 -9.86
CA ALA A 143 -20.73 -2.89 -9.87
C ALA A 143 -21.61 -3.70 -10.84
N ASP A 144 -21.10 -3.99 -12.04
CA ASP A 144 -21.79 -4.83 -13.02
C ASP A 144 -21.99 -6.27 -12.51
N LEU A 145 -20.98 -6.84 -11.87
CA LEU A 145 -21.04 -8.16 -11.22
C LEU A 145 -22.12 -8.20 -10.14
N LEU A 146 -22.21 -7.18 -9.29
CA LEU A 146 -23.21 -7.11 -8.22
C LEU A 146 -24.65 -6.97 -8.74
N ALA A 147 -24.84 -6.37 -9.90
CA ALA A 147 -26.14 -6.24 -10.55
C ALA A 147 -26.65 -7.57 -11.17
N ARG A 148 -25.76 -8.54 -11.38
CA ARG A 148 -26.06 -9.78 -12.09
C ARG A 148 -26.34 -10.96 -11.17
N ALA A 149 -27.33 -11.76 -11.53
CA ALA A 149 -27.71 -12.97 -10.79
C ALA A 149 -26.76 -14.15 -11.07
N ASP A 150 -26.17 -14.22 -12.27
CA ASP A 150 -25.44 -15.35 -12.86
C ASP A 150 -23.92 -15.29 -12.63
N VAL A 151 -23.50 -14.79 -11.47
CA VAL A 151 -22.08 -14.66 -11.12
C VAL A 151 -21.65 -15.80 -10.20
N HIS A 152 -20.50 -16.39 -10.47
CA HIS A 152 -19.91 -17.44 -9.65
C HIS A 152 -19.39 -16.87 -8.33
N GLU A 153 -19.58 -17.58 -7.22
CA GLU A 153 -19.23 -17.09 -5.87
C GLU A 153 -17.75 -16.66 -5.75
N LEU A 154 -16.84 -17.46 -6.34
CA LEU A 154 -15.39 -17.21 -6.36
C LEU A 154 -15.03 -15.79 -6.80
N VAL A 155 -15.77 -15.21 -7.75
CA VAL A 155 -15.50 -13.85 -8.24
C VAL A 155 -15.61 -12.84 -7.11
N PHE A 156 -16.69 -12.91 -6.34
CA PHE A 156 -16.90 -12.03 -5.19
C PHE A 156 -15.91 -12.32 -4.07
N GLU A 157 -15.50 -13.57 -3.87
CA GLU A 157 -14.51 -13.89 -2.86
C GLU A 157 -13.12 -13.32 -3.17
N ILE A 158 -12.69 -13.38 -4.44
CA ILE A 158 -11.43 -12.77 -4.90
C ILE A 158 -11.47 -11.26 -4.74
N HIS A 159 -12.57 -10.61 -5.14
CA HIS A 159 -12.73 -9.16 -4.95
C HIS A 159 -12.70 -8.80 -3.45
N LEU A 160 -13.42 -9.57 -2.62
CA LEU A 160 -13.42 -9.35 -1.18
C LEU A 160 -12.03 -9.56 -0.56
N LEU A 161 -11.25 -10.52 -1.06
CA LEU A 161 -9.87 -10.73 -0.63
C LEU A 161 -9.02 -9.48 -0.92
N CYS A 162 -9.07 -8.96 -2.15
CA CYS A 162 -8.32 -7.75 -2.54
C CYS A 162 -8.73 -6.55 -1.66
N LEU A 163 -10.04 -6.33 -1.47
CA LEU A 163 -10.56 -5.25 -0.62
C LEU A 163 -10.09 -5.39 0.83
N ARG A 164 -10.12 -6.60 1.40
CA ARG A 164 -9.64 -6.86 2.77
C ARG A 164 -8.13 -6.74 2.91
N ALA A 165 -7.39 -7.01 1.85
CA ALA A 165 -5.94 -6.80 1.78
C ALA A 165 -5.56 -5.31 1.63
N GLY A 166 -6.55 -4.41 1.53
CA GLY A 166 -6.35 -2.97 1.54
C GLY A 166 -6.37 -2.32 0.16
N PHE A 167 -6.87 -3.01 -0.87
CA PHE A 167 -7.10 -2.40 -2.18
C PHE A 167 -8.12 -1.26 -2.08
N VAL A 168 -7.73 -0.06 -2.51
CA VAL A 168 -8.61 1.12 -2.50
C VAL A 168 -9.01 1.58 -3.90
N GLY A 169 -8.12 1.42 -4.89
CA GLY A 169 -8.27 1.92 -6.25
C GLY A 169 -8.80 3.36 -6.28
N ARG A 170 -9.86 3.58 -7.07
CA ARG A 170 -10.48 4.90 -7.21
C ARG A 170 -11.04 5.50 -5.93
N TYR A 171 -11.25 4.70 -4.88
CA TYR A 171 -11.81 5.15 -3.61
C TYR A 171 -10.75 5.60 -2.60
N ALA A 172 -9.52 5.86 -3.04
CA ALA A 172 -8.53 6.56 -2.23
C ALA A 172 -9.15 7.84 -1.60
N GLY A 173 -9.06 7.96 -0.27
CA GLY A 173 -9.67 9.07 0.50
C GLY A 173 -11.20 8.98 0.72
N ARG A 174 -11.91 8.03 0.10
CA ARG A 174 -13.38 7.87 0.17
C ARG A 174 -13.76 6.59 0.92
N ARG A 175 -13.31 6.47 2.18
CA ARG A 175 -13.46 5.26 2.99
C ARG A 175 -14.90 4.78 3.15
N HIS A 176 -15.85 5.69 3.34
CA HIS A 176 -17.26 5.34 3.49
C HIS A 176 -17.85 4.65 2.24
N GLU A 177 -17.47 5.09 1.04
CA GLU A 177 -17.93 4.47 -0.21
C GLU A 177 -17.31 3.08 -0.38
N LEU A 178 -16.03 2.93 -0.03
CA LEU A 178 -15.34 1.64 -0.04
C LEU A 178 -15.98 0.64 0.94
N ASP A 179 -16.30 1.09 2.16
CA ASP A 179 -16.97 0.27 3.18
C ASP A 179 -18.36 -0.17 2.70
N LYS A 180 -19.11 0.71 2.02
CA LYS A 180 -20.42 0.39 1.43
C LYS A 180 -20.30 -0.71 0.37
N ILE A 181 -19.37 -0.59 -0.56
CA ILE A 181 -19.15 -1.58 -1.63
C ILE A 181 -18.71 -2.92 -1.03
N THR A 182 -17.78 -2.89 -0.08
CA THR A 182 -17.34 -4.08 0.66
C THR A 182 -18.51 -4.77 1.35
N GLY A 183 -19.42 -3.99 1.95
CA GLY A 183 -20.67 -4.48 2.52
C GLY A 183 -21.57 -5.17 1.50
N SER A 184 -21.75 -4.58 0.32
CA SER A 184 -22.54 -5.19 -0.77
C SER A 184 -21.96 -6.52 -1.26
N VAL A 185 -20.63 -6.64 -1.37
CA VAL A 185 -19.97 -7.90 -1.73
C VAL A 185 -20.18 -8.96 -0.65
N ILE A 186 -20.06 -8.59 0.62
CA ILE A 186 -20.31 -9.51 1.75
C ILE A 186 -21.76 -9.98 1.75
N GLU A 187 -22.71 -9.08 1.55
CA GLU A 187 -24.14 -9.42 1.49
C GLU A 187 -24.42 -10.39 0.33
N ARG A 188 -23.83 -10.12 -0.84
CA ARG A 188 -23.93 -10.99 -2.01
C ARG A 188 -23.41 -12.40 -1.71
N LEU A 189 -22.25 -12.52 -1.06
CA LEU A 189 -21.68 -13.81 -0.66
C LEU A 189 -22.53 -14.57 0.37
N ARG A 190 -23.26 -13.88 1.26
CA ARG A 190 -24.18 -14.55 2.20
C ARG A 190 -25.31 -15.29 1.46
N TYR A 191 -25.73 -14.79 0.31
CA TYR A 191 -26.76 -15.43 -0.52
C TYR A 191 -26.30 -16.74 -1.16
N TYR A 192 -24.98 -16.94 -1.35
CA TYR A 192 -24.39 -18.20 -1.82
C TYR A 192 -24.09 -19.20 -0.69
N LEU A 193 -24.29 -18.78 0.57
CA LEU A 193 -24.07 -19.61 1.75
C LEU A 193 -25.26 -20.49 2.23
N PRO A 194 -26.43 -20.64 1.56
CA PRO A 194 -27.54 -21.34 2.17
C PRO A 194 -27.22 -22.84 2.17
N HIS A 195 -27.30 -23.45 3.37
CA HIS A 195 -27.09 -24.88 3.70
C HIS A 195 -25.68 -25.32 4.13
N ARG A 196 -24.90 -24.47 4.82
CA ARG A 196 -24.25 -25.02 6.02
C ARG A 196 -25.36 -25.33 7.02
N THR A 197 -25.96 -26.52 6.91
CA THR A 197 -26.71 -27.10 8.02
C THR A 197 -25.80 -27.02 9.22
N ALA A 198 -26.10 -26.09 10.12
CA ALA A 198 -25.58 -26.12 11.45
C ALA A 198 -26.06 -27.45 12.04
N ALA A 199 -25.23 -28.49 11.93
CA ALA A 199 -25.26 -29.52 12.95
C ALA A 199 -25.18 -28.79 14.30
N PRO A 200 -25.98 -29.15 15.30
CA PRO A 200 -25.85 -28.60 16.64
C PRO A 200 -24.50 -29.06 17.21
N GLY A 201 -23.43 -28.42 16.77
CA GLY A 201 -22.14 -28.49 17.41
C GLY A 201 -22.23 -27.75 18.75
N PRO A 202 -21.35 -28.09 19.70
CA PRO A 202 -21.26 -27.36 20.96
C PRO A 202 -21.16 -25.85 20.67
N PRO A 203 -21.71 -25.00 21.56
CA PRO A 203 -21.71 -23.56 21.37
C PRO A 203 -20.31 -23.12 20.95
N PRO A 204 -20.19 -22.29 19.90
CA PRO A 204 -18.89 -21.87 19.44
C PRO A 204 -18.11 -21.35 20.65
N PRO A 205 -16.85 -21.78 20.85
CA PRO A 205 -16.02 -21.15 21.87
C PRO A 205 -16.11 -19.64 21.67
N PRO A 206 -16.19 -18.85 22.76
CA PRO A 206 -16.29 -17.40 22.65
C PRO A 206 -15.28 -16.95 21.61
N PRO A 207 -15.69 -16.11 20.63
CA PRO A 207 -14.82 -15.72 19.54
C PRO A 207 -13.49 -15.34 20.17
N PRO A 208 -12.34 -15.93 19.74
CA PRO A 208 -11.06 -15.51 20.27
C PRO A 208 -11.09 -14.02 20.16
N SER A 209 -10.97 -13.34 21.32
CA SER A 209 -11.04 -11.89 21.42
C SER A 209 -10.23 -11.40 20.25
N ARG A 210 -10.90 -10.84 19.23
CA ARG A 210 -10.22 -10.33 18.05
C ARG A 210 -9.26 -9.35 18.66
N GLY A 211 -7.99 -9.75 18.78
CA GLY A 211 -6.92 -8.83 19.05
C GLY A 211 -7.13 -7.85 17.93
N ARG A 212 -7.65 -6.67 18.28
CA ARG A 212 -7.64 -5.55 17.35
C ARG A 212 -6.22 -5.57 16.86
N VAL A 213 -6.01 -5.84 15.57
CA VAL A 213 -4.75 -5.49 14.93
C VAL A 213 -4.60 -4.05 15.35
N GLY A 214 -3.64 -3.82 16.25
CA GLY A 214 -3.59 -2.58 17.00
C GLY A 214 -3.55 -1.50 15.94
N PHE A 215 -4.59 -0.67 15.88
CA PHE A 215 -4.40 0.69 15.43
C PHE A 215 -3.21 1.13 16.26
N ILE A 216 -2.03 1.27 15.64
CA ILE A 216 -0.88 1.88 16.27
C ILE A 216 -1.45 3.21 16.73
N GLY A 217 -1.64 3.35 18.04
CA GLY A 217 -2.35 4.48 18.61
C GLY A 217 -1.66 5.71 18.04
N PHE A 218 -2.41 6.51 17.26
CA PHE A 218 -1.89 7.66 16.55
C PHE A 218 -0.96 8.41 17.50
N PRO A 219 0.37 8.43 17.29
CA PRO A 219 1.29 8.60 18.39
C PRO A 219 1.48 10.09 18.67
N LEU A 220 0.42 10.69 19.18
CA LEU A 220 0.22 12.11 19.42
C LEU A 220 1.38 12.71 20.22
N ARG A 221 1.96 11.92 21.13
CA ARG A 221 3.15 12.29 21.92
C ARG A 221 4.36 12.68 21.06
N TYR A 222 4.62 12.00 19.93
CA TYR A 222 5.75 12.35 19.06
C TYR A 222 5.48 13.64 18.28
N TYR A 223 4.24 13.83 17.82
CA TYR A 223 3.86 15.08 17.15
C TYR A 223 3.88 16.27 18.11
N LEU A 224 3.37 16.13 19.33
CA LEU A 224 3.45 17.17 20.36
C LEU A 224 4.91 17.49 20.74
N ALA A 225 5.76 16.47 20.86
CA ALA A 225 7.19 16.67 21.12
C ALA A 225 7.87 17.40 19.94
N ALA A 226 7.61 16.98 18.71
CA ALA A 226 8.15 17.64 17.51
C ALA A 226 7.68 19.09 17.39
N SER A 227 6.40 19.37 17.62
CA SER A 227 5.84 20.73 17.64
C SER A 227 6.46 21.58 18.74
N ALA A 228 6.67 21.03 19.94
CA ALA A 228 7.32 21.75 21.04
C ALA A 228 8.78 22.11 20.71
N ILE A 229 9.53 21.19 20.08
CA ILE A 229 10.91 21.44 19.63
C ILE A 229 10.92 22.54 18.56
N ALA A 230 10.04 22.46 17.56
CA ALA A 230 9.96 23.45 16.49
C ALA A 230 9.62 24.85 17.03
N LEU A 231 8.64 24.94 17.94
CA LEU A 231 8.27 26.20 18.59
C LEU A 231 9.37 26.74 19.50
N GLY A 232 10.05 25.87 20.24
CA GLY A 232 11.19 26.24 21.09
C GLY A 232 12.35 26.80 20.27
N LEU A 233 12.70 26.14 19.16
CA LEU A 233 13.74 26.63 18.24
C LEU A 233 13.34 27.98 17.64
N PHE A 234 12.10 28.13 17.20
CA PHE A 234 11.59 29.39 16.66
C PHE A 234 11.66 30.53 17.68
N ALA A 235 11.25 30.28 18.94
CA ALA A 235 11.31 31.26 20.00
C ALA A 235 12.76 31.65 20.35
N ALA A 236 13.67 30.68 20.39
CA ALA A 236 15.10 30.93 20.62
C ALA A 236 15.70 31.80 19.51
N LEU A 237 15.42 31.47 18.24
CA LEU A 237 15.86 32.27 17.10
C LEU A 237 15.30 33.71 17.15
N ARG A 238 14.02 33.86 17.52
CA ARG A 238 13.40 35.18 17.71
C ARG A 238 14.06 35.99 18.83
N LEU A 239 14.43 35.36 19.94
CA LEU A 239 15.12 36.04 21.05
C LEU A 239 16.54 36.45 20.68
N VAL A 240 17.29 35.60 19.97
CA VAL A 240 18.62 35.94 19.46
C VAL A 240 18.54 37.11 18.50
N SER A 241 17.62 37.04 17.53
CA SER A 241 17.39 38.12 16.57
C SER A 241 17.01 39.44 17.25
N ALA A 242 16.10 39.42 18.23
CA ALA A 242 15.72 40.62 18.97
C ALA A 242 16.89 41.21 19.77
N ARG A 243 17.75 40.37 20.35
CA ARG A 243 18.96 40.80 21.07
C ARG A 243 20.01 41.40 20.15
N GLU A 244 20.17 40.85 18.96
CA GLU A 244 21.11 41.40 17.95
C GLU A 244 20.62 42.75 17.43
N VAL A 245 19.33 42.90 17.14
CA VAL A 245 18.73 44.18 16.75
C VAL A 245 18.86 45.24 17.85
N ALA A 246 18.67 44.86 19.12
CA ALA A 246 18.88 45.78 20.23
C ALA A 246 20.35 46.22 20.37
N ARG A 247 21.30 45.32 20.11
CA ARG A 247 22.74 45.63 20.12
C ARG A 247 23.15 46.53 18.95
N SER A 248 22.64 46.29 17.74
CA SER A 248 22.94 47.13 16.58
C SER A 248 22.41 48.55 16.77
N ASN A 249 21.18 48.69 17.29
CA ASN A 249 20.58 50.00 17.54
C ASN A 249 21.33 50.79 18.62
N LEU A 250 21.86 50.12 19.65
CA LEU A 250 22.66 50.77 20.70
C LEU A 250 24.03 51.23 20.17
N ALA A 251 24.67 50.42 19.32
CA ALA A 251 25.94 50.78 18.69
C ALA A 251 25.79 51.98 17.74
N GLU A 252 24.70 52.03 16.96
CA GLU A 252 24.38 53.15 16.07
C GLU A 252 24.05 54.43 16.86
N TYR A 253 23.36 54.31 18.01
CA TYR A 253 23.08 55.45 18.90
C TYR A 253 24.34 56.03 19.53
N CYS A 254 25.29 55.19 19.98
CA CYS A 254 26.57 55.65 20.51
C CYS A 254 27.42 56.35 19.44
N HIS A 255 27.42 55.85 18.21
CA HIS A 255 28.17 56.47 17.11
C HIS A 255 27.59 57.84 16.69
N TYR A 256 26.27 58.03 16.79
CA TYR A 256 25.64 59.33 16.48
C TYR A 256 25.95 60.40 17.53
N HIS A 257 26.13 60.01 18.79
CA HIS A 257 26.41 60.95 19.87
C HIS A 257 27.88 61.34 20.01
N ASP A 258 28.83 60.53 19.53
CA ASP A 258 30.26 60.87 19.52
C ASP A 258 30.63 61.86 18.39
N GLU A 259 29.92 61.87 17.25
CA GLU A 259 30.21 62.79 16.14
C GLU A 259 29.45 64.14 16.21
N GLY A 260 28.44 64.26 17.08
CA GLY A 260 27.64 65.48 17.25
C GLY A 260 28.17 66.47 18.32
N GLY A 261 29.32 66.19 18.94
CA GLY A 261 29.83 66.88 20.12
C GLY A 261 31.08 67.73 19.87
N ALA A 262 31.10 68.59 18.86
CA ALA A 262 32.11 69.66 18.76
C ALA A 262 31.46 70.97 18.25
N PRO A 263 31.27 71.99 19.11
CA PRO A 263 31.00 73.36 18.67
C PRO A 263 32.22 74.03 18.03
#